data_AF-A0AAC9ULC2-F1
#
_entry.id   AF-A0AAC9ULC2-F1
#
_cell.length_a   1.000
_cell.length_b   1.000
_cell.length_c   1.000
_cell.angle_alpha   90.00
_cell.angle_beta   90.00
_cell.angle_gamma   90.00
#
_symmetry.space_group_name_H-M   'P 1'
#
loop_
_entity.id
_entity.type
_entity.pdbx_description
1 polymer ?
#
loop_
_entity_poly.entity_id
_entity_poly.type
_entity_poly.pdbx_seq_one_letter_code
_entity_poly.pdbx_strand_id
1 'polypeptide(L)' 'MKTFFALSLLISTGNLAFANSSTLQLEDVFTLEYANQLDITKDGKTVYFVRNRMDIKTDRKIGNIWTMNNSH' A
#
# COMPACT_ATOMS: atom_id res chain seq x y z
N MET A 1 37.34 39.44 -12.63
CA MET A 1 36.18 38.83 -11.94
C MET A 1 35.17 38.28 -12.97
N LYS A 2 35.56 37.32 -13.82
CA LYS A 2 34.64 36.74 -14.83
C LYS A 2 34.79 35.23 -15.04
N THR A 3 35.73 34.57 -14.36
CA THR A 3 36.02 33.14 -14.56
C THR A 3 35.41 32.22 -13.49
N PHE A 4 34.84 32.76 -12.41
CA PHE A 4 34.30 31.95 -11.32
C PHE A 4 32.83 31.52 -11.50
N PHE A 5 32.11 32.08 -12.47
CA PHE A 5 30.68 31.78 -12.65
C PHE A 5 30.42 30.51 -13.48
N ALA A 6 31.41 30.03 -14.24
CA ALA A 6 31.25 28.87 -15.11
C ALA A 6 31.32 27.52 -14.37
N LEU A 7 31.86 27.50 -13.14
CA LEU A 7 32.11 26.25 -12.41
C LEU A 7 30.95 25.82 -11.50
N SER A 8 30.05 26.73 -11.12
CA SER A 8 28.87 26.36 -10.29
C SER A 8 27.78 25.65 -11.08
N LEU A 9 27.78 25.75 -12.41
CA LEU A 9 26.76 25.14 -13.27
C LEU A 9 26.95 23.61 -13.42
N LEU A 10 28.14 23.08 -13.10
CA LEU A 10 28.44 21.64 -13.18
C LEU A 10 27.92 20.82 -11.99
N ILE A 11 27.45 21.45 -10.90
CA ILE A 11 27.06 20.76 -9.66
C ILE A 11 25.54 20.46 -9.64
N SER A 12 24.75 21.00 -10.58
CA SER A 12 23.29 20.95 -10.49
C SER A 12 22.61 19.75 -11.16
N THR A 13 23.32 18.81 -11.79
CA THR A 13 22.70 17.74 -12.62
C THR A 13 22.66 16.34 -11.97
N GLY A 14 22.95 16.21 -10.67
CA GLY A 14 23.19 14.90 -10.04
C GLY A 14 22.02 14.16 -9.39
N ASN A 15 20.77 14.62 -9.45
CA ASN A 15 19.65 13.86 -8.89
C ASN A 15 19.16 12.81 -9.89
N LEU A 16 19.91 11.71 -10.03
CA LEU A 16 19.40 10.49 -10.65
C LEU A 16 18.28 9.96 -9.75
N ALA A 17 17.03 10.15 -10.16
CA ALA A 17 15.90 9.47 -9.56
C ALA A 17 16.04 7.98 -9.86
N PHE A 18 16.59 7.22 -8.91
CA PHE A 18 16.53 5.77 -8.96
C PHE A 18 15.05 5.38 -8.81
N ALA A 19 14.45 4.89 -9.89
CA ALA A 19 13.14 4.27 -9.81
C ALA A 19 13.27 3.07 -8.86
N ASN A 20 12.60 3.13 -7.71
CA ASN A 20 12.53 2.00 -6.79
C ASN A 20 11.87 0.84 -7.54
N SER A 21 12.67 -0.15 -7.95
CA SER A 21 12.23 -1.31 -8.72
C SER A 21 11.60 -2.38 -7.83
N SER A 22 10.94 -1.98 -6.74
CA SER A 22 10.21 -2.90 -5.86
C SER A 22 8.97 -3.38 -6.60
N THR A 23 9.18 -4.32 -7.51
CA THR A 23 8.13 -5.06 -8.20
C THR A 23 7.54 -6.07 -7.24
N LEU A 24 6.26 -6.38 -7.43
CA LEU A 24 5.61 -7.42 -6.66
C LEU A 24 6.33 -8.75 -6.88
N GLN A 25 6.77 -9.35 -5.78
CA GLN A 25 7.25 -10.73 -5.75
C GLN A 25 6.07 -11.67 -5.55
N LEU A 26 6.27 -12.96 -5.83
CA LEU A 26 5.20 -13.95 -5.67
C LEU A 26 4.76 -14.06 -4.21
N GLU A 27 5.71 -13.96 -3.28
CA GLU A 27 5.49 -14.03 -1.84
C GLU A 27 4.65 -12.87 -1.30
N ASP A 28 4.64 -11.73 -2.00
CA ASP A 28 3.87 -10.55 -1.59
C ASP A 28 2.37 -10.85 -1.52
N VAL A 29 1.88 -11.84 -2.28
CA VAL A 29 0.48 -12.28 -2.24
C VAL A 29 0.02 -12.71 -0.85
N PHE A 30 0.94 -13.22 -0.02
CA PHE A 30 0.63 -13.64 1.36
C PHE A 30 0.56 -12.46 2.34
N THR A 31 1.01 -11.28 1.93
CA THR A 31 0.87 -10.03 2.69
C THR A 31 -0.35 -9.22 2.28
N LEU A 32 -0.90 -9.49 1.09
CA LEU A 32 -2.06 -8.79 0.59
C LEU A 32 -3.32 -9.19 1.35
N GLU A 33 -4.11 -8.17 1.68
CA GLU A 33 -5.42 -8.33 2.26
C GLU A 33 -6.42 -7.39 1.62
N TYR A 34 -7.66 -7.86 1.45
CA TYR A 34 -8.70 -7.07 0.81
C TYR A 34 -10.07 -7.33 1.45
N ALA A 35 -10.92 -6.32 1.41
CA ALA A 35 -12.29 -6.39 1.87
C ALA A 35 -13.24 -6.71 0.71
N ASN A 36 -14.24 -7.55 0.96
CA ASN A 36 -15.39 -7.73 0.08
C ASN A 36 -16.66 -7.97 0.91
N GLN A 37 -17.81 -8.13 0.24
CA GLN A 37 -19.11 -8.40 0.89
C GLN A 37 -19.42 -7.38 2.00
N LEU A 38 -19.37 -6.09 1.65
CA LEU A 38 -19.72 -5.02 2.59
C LEU A 38 -21.23 -5.00 2.85
N ASP A 39 -21.59 -4.84 4.11
CA ASP A 39 -22.94 -4.53 4.57
C ASP A 39 -22.87 -3.43 5.63
N ILE A 40 -23.85 -2.52 5.62
CA ILE A 40 -23.89 -1.35 6.48
C ILE A 40 -25.22 -1.33 7.21
N THR A 41 -25.18 -1.14 8.53
CA THR A 41 -26.41 -1.02 9.32
C THR A 41 -27.23 0.19 8.88
N LYS A 42 -28.55 0.12 9.04
CA LYS A 42 -29.49 1.17 8.62
C LYS A 42 -29.19 2.55 9.22
N ASP A 43 -28.60 2.58 10.41
CA ASP A 43 -28.17 3.81 11.11
C ASP A 43 -26.81 4.35 10.63
N GLY A 44 -26.12 3.64 9.74
CA GLY A 44 -24.82 4.02 9.19
C GLY A 44 -23.65 3.88 10.16
N LYS A 45 -23.85 3.36 11.38
CA LYS A 45 -22.82 3.33 12.43
C LYS A 45 -21.91 2.12 12.36
N THR A 46 -22.38 1.03 11.77
CA THR A 46 -21.66 -0.24 11.76
C THR A 46 -21.49 -0.75 10.34
N VAL A 47 -20.26 -1.12 10.00
CA VAL A 47 -19.89 -1.75 8.72
C VAL A 47 -19.41 -3.16 9.00
N TYR A 48 -20.04 -4.14 8.35
CA TYR A 48 -19.59 -5.52 8.30
C TYR A 48 -18.93 -5.79 6.95
N PHE A 49 -17.84 -6.54 6.93
CA PHE A 49 -17.17 -6.96 5.71
C PHE A 49 -16.38 -8.24 5.91
N VAL A 50 -16.04 -8.93 4.82
CA VAL A 50 -15.12 -10.07 4.87
C VAL A 50 -13.72 -9.59 4.51
N ARG A 51 -12.78 -9.73 5.44
CA ARG A 51 -11.34 -9.50 5.22
C ARG A 51 -10.71 -10.80 4.75
N ASN A 52 -10.15 -10.79 3.54
CA ASN A 52 -9.53 -11.95 2.92
C ASN A 52 -8.01 -11.82 2.96
N ARG A 53 -7.32 -12.96 3.11
CA ARG A 53 -5.86 -13.10 3.01
C ARG A 53 -5.49 -14.46 2.44
N MET A 54 -4.25 -14.61 1.95
CA MET A 54 -3.67 -15.91 1.61
C MET A 54 -2.83 -16.44 2.76
N ASP A 55 -2.97 -17.72 3.09
CA ASP A 55 -2.19 -18.36 4.14
C ASP A 55 -0.96 -19.06 3.57
N ILE A 56 0.24 -18.60 3.95
CA ILE A 56 1.50 -19.10 3.39
C ILE A 56 1.79 -20.56 3.76
N LYS A 57 1.26 -21.06 4.89
CA LYS A 57 1.55 -22.42 5.36
C LYS A 57 0.65 -23.45 4.69
N THR A 58 -0.61 -23.10 4.46
CA THR A 58 -1.63 -24.03 3.95
C THR A 58 -1.99 -23.81 2.49
N ASP A 59 -1.50 -22.71 1.89
CA ASP A 59 -1.84 -22.28 0.53
C ASP A 59 -3.36 -22.13 0.30
N ARG A 60 -4.04 -21.60 1.33
CA ARG A 60 -5.49 -21.39 1.31
C ARG A 60 -5.84 -19.92 1.38
N LYS A 61 -6.90 -19.52 0.68
CA LYS A 61 -7.59 -18.26 0.94
C LYS A 61 -8.39 -18.37 2.25
N ILE A 62 -8.17 -17.45 3.16
CA ILE A 62 -8.89 -17.34 4.44
C ILE A 62 -9.67 -16.03 4.45
N GLY A 63 -10.95 -16.12 4.79
CA GLY A 63 -11.85 -14.97 4.96
C GLY A 63 -12.40 -14.93 6.38
N ASN A 64 -12.31 -13.79 7.05
CA ASN A 64 -12.92 -13.55 8.35
C ASN A 64 -13.94 -12.42 8.24
N ILE A 65 -15.04 -12.51 8.98
CA ILE A 65 -15.98 -11.40 9.11
C ILE A 65 -15.38 -10.40 10.11
N TRP A 66 -15.35 -9.14 9.72
CA TRP A 66 -14.90 -8.01 10.52
C TRP A 66 -16.04 -7.01 10.66
N THR A 67 -16.02 -6.29 11.79
CA THR A 67 -16.97 -5.22 12.08
C THR A 67 -16.19 -3.97 12.46
N MET A 68 -16.56 -2.84 11.87
CA MET A 68 -16.11 -1.51 12.28
C MET A 68 -17.32 -0.73 12.80
N ASN A 69 -17.17 -0.07 13.94
CA ASN A 69 -18.21 0.77 14.52
C ASN A 69 -17.68 2.20 14.67
N ASN A 70 -18.49 3.18 14.26
CA ASN A 70 -18.25 4.58 14.57
C ASN A 70 -19.13 5.01 15.75
N SER A 71 -18.51 5.15 16.93
CA SER A 71 -19.18 5.49 18.19
C SER A 71 -19.06 6.95 18.60
N HIS A 72 -18.68 7.85 17.68
CA HIS A 72 -18.55 9.29 17.97
C HIS A 72 -19.90 10.03 17.93
#